data_AF-A0A5J4QQX8-F1
#
_entry.id   AF-A0A5J4QQX8-F1
#
_cell.length_a   1.000
_cell.length_b   1.000
_cell.length_c   1.000
_cell.angle_alpha   90.00
_cell.angle_beta   90.00
_cell.angle_gamma   90.00
#
_symmetry.space_group_name_H-M   'P 1'
#
loop_
_entity.id
_entity.type
_entity.pdbx_description
1 polymer ?
#
loop_
_entity_poly.entity_id
_entity_poly.type
_entity_poly.pdbx_seq_one_letter_code
_entity_poly.pdbx_strand_id
1 'polypeptide(L)'
;KPDFLVFSAYDNNFAYNILSGGNGCVGILPNIAPKLFSDWAKAARTKDFNTFAEIQKKVDRLMDILWVHAPFLATTKAVLVDKGIFAQDVMTFPFLSFPESKRQELRTFMKEFE
;
A
#
# COMPACT_ATOMS: atom_id res chain seq x y z
N LYS A 1 15.03 8.32 -22.38
CA LYS A 1 15.56 7.04 -22.90
C LYS A 1 14.40 6.07 -22.99
N PRO A 2 14.10 5.48 -24.16
CA PRO A 2 12.91 4.63 -24.35
C PRO A 2 12.88 3.39 -23.46
N ASP A 3 14.04 2.88 -23.03
CA ASP A 3 14.12 1.65 -22.22
C ASP A 3 14.34 1.89 -20.72
N PHE A 4 14.38 3.15 -20.27
CA PHE A 4 14.56 3.45 -18.85
C PHE A 4 13.23 3.35 -18.12
N LEU A 5 13.13 2.41 -17.16
CA LEU A 5 11.90 2.18 -16.40
C LEU A 5 11.77 3.19 -15.25
N VAL A 6 10.62 3.86 -15.16
CA VAL A 6 10.30 4.86 -14.13
C VAL A 6 9.17 4.34 -13.24
N PHE A 7 9.44 4.22 -11.94
CA PHE A 7 8.46 3.78 -10.95
C PHE A 7 8.24 4.86 -9.89
N SER A 8 6.99 5.07 -9.48
CA SER A 8 6.70 5.92 -8.31
C SER A 8 7.03 5.18 -7.02
N ALA A 9 7.63 5.88 -6.05
CA ALA A 9 7.88 5.35 -4.71
C ALA A 9 6.70 5.57 -3.75
N TYR A 10 5.91 6.63 -3.99
CA TYR A 10 4.63 6.82 -3.32
C TYR A 10 3.56 6.00 -4.04
N ASP A 11 2.90 5.14 -3.27
CA ASP A 11 1.92 4.17 -3.76
C ASP A 11 0.78 4.83 -4.53
N ASN A 12 0.23 5.92 -4.01
CA ASN A 12 -0.87 6.65 -4.62
C ASN A 12 -0.47 7.52 -5.82
N ASN A 13 0.83 7.65 -6.13
CA ASN A 13 1.30 8.33 -7.33
C ASN A 13 1.39 7.39 -8.55
N PHE A 14 0.99 6.11 -8.42
CA PHE A 14 1.00 5.18 -9.54
C PHE A 14 0.17 5.70 -10.72
N ALA A 15 -1.05 6.22 -10.51
CA ALA A 15 -1.84 6.70 -11.64
C ALA A 15 -1.18 7.89 -12.34
N TYR A 16 -0.68 8.85 -11.55
CA TYR A 16 0.08 9.98 -12.09
C TYR A 16 1.28 9.52 -12.91
N ASN A 17 2.03 8.53 -12.41
CA ASN A 17 3.20 7.99 -13.10
C ASN A 17 2.81 7.32 -14.43
N ILE A 18 1.80 6.44 -14.42
CA ILE A 18 1.32 5.76 -15.64
C ILE A 18 0.81 6.77 -16.67
N LEU A 19 0.01 7.75 -16.26
CA LEU A 19 -0.52 8.78 -17.16
C LEU A 19 0.58 9.69 -17.74
N SER A 20 1.70 9.81 -17.03
CA SER A 20 2.88 10.57 -17.47
C SER A 20 3.87 9.74 -18.32
N GLY A 21 3.54 8.49 -18.64
CA GLY A 21 4.37 7.59 -19.45
C GLY A 21 5.39 6.75 -18.66
N GLY A 22 5.26 6.67 -17.34
CA GLY A 22 6.04 5.78 -16.48
C GLY A 22 5.56 4.33 -16.51
N ASN A 23 6.19 3.47 -15.71
CA ASN A 23 6.11 2.01 -15.81
C ASN A 23 5.48 1.33 -14.60
N GLY A 24 5.22 2.06 -13.50
CA GLY A 24 4.45 1.54 -12.39
C GLY A 24 4.79 2.16 -11.05
N CYS A 25 4.73 1.36 -9.98
CA CYS A 25 5.01 1.78 -8.63
C CYS A 25 5.74 0.68 -7.86
N VAL A 26 6.67 1.09 -7.01
CA VAL A 26 7.29 0.25 -5.98
C VAL A 26 7.07 0.96 -4.65
N GLY A 27 6.09 0.48 -3.89
CA GLY A 27 5.65 1.10 -2.65
C GLY A 27 5.41 0.10 -1.53
N ILE A 28 4.98 0.60 -0.38
CA ILE A 28 4.82 -0.22 0.82
C ILE A 28 3.45 -0.92 0.88
N LEU A 29 2.40 -0.31 0.34
CA LEU A 29 1.02 -0.80 0.41
C LEU A 29 0.76 -2.09 -0.37
N PRO A 30 1.45 -2.43 -1.48
CA PRO A 30 1.36 -3.74 -2.12
C PRO A 30 1.67 -4.91 -1.19
N ASN A 31 2.42 -4.72 -0.10
CA ASN A 31 2.64 -5.78 0.88
C ASN A 31 1.33 -6.17 1.59
N ILE A 32 0.47 -5.20 1.90
CA ILE A 32 -0.75 -5.40 2.70
C ILE A 32 -2.02 -5.50 1.85
N ALA A 33 -1.99 -4.99 0.62
CA ALA A 33 -3.12 -5.01 -0.32
C ALA A 33 -2.71 -5.43 -1.74
N PRO A 34 -1.97 -6.55 -1.95
CA PRO A 34 -1.39 -6.90 -3.25
C PRO A 34 -2.44 -7.03 -4.36
N LYS A 35 -3.63 -7.55 -4.05
CA LYS A 35 -4.72 -7.69 -5.00
C LYS A 35 -5.18 -6.33 -5.55
N LEU A 36 -5.36 -5.33 -4.68
CA LEU A 36 -5.75 -3.97 -5.06
C LEU A 36 -4.78 -3.39 -6.10
N PHE A 37 -3.46 -3.51 -5.86
CA PHE A 37 -2.44 -3.03 -6.79
C PHE A 37 -2.34 -3.84 -8.08
N SER A 38 -2.55 -5.17 -8.00
CA SER A 38 -2.55 -6.02 -9.20
C SER A 38 -3.74 -5.74 -10.12
N ASP A 39 -4.92 -5.49 -9.54
CA ASP A 39 -6.13 -5.09 -10.27
C ASP A 39 -5.94 -3.69 -10.87
N TRP A 40 -5.27 -2.79 -10.14
CA TRP A 40 -4.97 -1.45 -10.63
C TRP A 40 -4.03 -1.46 -11.85
N ALA A 41 -2.97 -2.27 -11.77
CA ALA A 41 -2.05 -2.46 -12.88
C ALA A 41 -2.71 -3.16 -14.08
N LYS A 42 -3.66 -4.07 -13.83
CA LYS A 42 -4.48 -4.67 -14.88
C LYS A 42 -5.36 -3.62 -15.56
N ALA A 43 -6.10 -2.82 -14.78
CA ALA A 43 -6.97 -1.76 -15.29
C ALA A 43 -6.18 -0.74 -16.14
N ALA A 44 -4.98 -0.36 -15.70
CA ALA A 44 -4.07 0.48 -16.47
C ALA A 44 -3.73 -0.12 -17.84
N ARG A 45 -3.31 -1.40 -17.88
CA ARG A 45 -2.95 -2.12 -19.12
C ARG A 45 -4.13 -2.31 -20.06
N THR A 46 -5.32 -2.59 -19.53
CA THR A 46 -6.54 -2.84 -20.32
C THR A 46 -7.31 -1.56 -20.63
N LYS A 47 -6.80 -0.39 -20.22
CA LYS A 47 -7.46 0.93 -20.37
C LYS A 47 -8.87 0.97 -19.76
N ASP A 48 -9.09 0.22 -18.68
CA ASP A 48 -10.29 0.33 -17.87
C ASP A 48 -10.16 1.53 -16.91
N PHE A 49 -10.45 2.72 -17.44
CA PHE A 49 -10.26 3.96 -16.68
C PHE A 49 -11.24 4.13 -15.52
N ASN A 50 -12.39 3.47 -15.55
CA ASN A 50 -13.35 3.48 -14.45
C ASN A 50 -12.77 2.75 -13.25
N THR A 51 -12.38 1.49 -13.44
CA THR A 51 -11.73 0.69 -12.39
C THR A 51 -10.42 1.33 -11.93
N PHE A 52 -9.65 1.89 -12.86
CA PHE A 52 -8.40 2.58 -12.55
C PHE A 52 -8.60 3.78 -11.62
N ALA A 53 -9.62 4.61 -11.87
CA ALA A 53 -9.93 5.77 -11.03
C ALA A 53 -10.55 5.37 -9.68
N GLU A 54 -11.37 4.31 -9.64
CA GLU A 54 -11.93 3.77 -8.41
C GLU A 54 -10.84 3.24 -7.48
N ILE A 55 -9.88 2.48 -8.03
CA ILE A 55 -8.77 1.96 -7.23
C ILE A 55 -7.84 3.09 -6.76
N GLN A 56 -7.57 4.11 -7.58
CA GLN A 56 -6.81 5.30 -7.14
C GLN A 56 -7.39 5.89 -5.84
N LYS A 57 -8.72 6.12 -5.78
CA LYS A 57 -9.38 6.67 -4.58
C LYS A 57 -9.23 5.75 -3.36
N LYS A 58 -9.32 4.43 -3.56
CA LYS A 58 -9.08 3.45 -2.49
C LYS A 58 -7.62 3.50 -2.01
N VAL A 59 -6.66 3.59 -2.92
CA VAL A 59 -5.24 3.70 -2.56
C VAL A 59 -4.95 5.00 -1.84
N ASP A 60 -5.54 6.13 -2.27
CA ASP A 60 -5.44 7.42 -1.56
C ASP A 60 -5.93 7.30 -0.11
N ARG A 61 -7.06 6.63 0.12
CA ARG A 61 -7.55 6.36 1.49
C ARG A 61 -6.63 5.40 2.24
N LEU A 62 -6.09 4.38 1.58
CA LEU A 62 -5.17 3.42 2.20
C LEU A 62 -3.86 4.07 2.67
N MET A 63 -3.41 5.16 2.03
CA MET A 63 -2.21 5.90 2.44
C MET A 63 -2.29 6.42 3.88
N ASP A 64 -3.49 6.63 4.44
CA ASP A 64 -3.69 7.06 5.83
C ASP A 64 -3.09 6.07 6.84
N ILE A 65 -2.90 4.80 6.45
CA ILE A 65 -2.27 3.78 7.28
C ILE A 65 -0.84 4.17 7.70
N LEU A 66 -0.14 4.95 6.87
CA LEU A 66 1.24 5.36 7.15
C LEU A 66 1.32 6.34 8.32
N TRP A 67 0.19 6.93 8.71
CA TRP A 67 0.09 7.90 9.81
C TRP A 67 -0.41 7.31 11.12
N VAL A 68 -0.89 6.05 11.13
CA VAL A 68 -1.37 5.37 12.34
C VAL A 68 -0.26 5.26 13.39
N HIS A 69 0.98 4.99 12.97
CA HIS A 69 2.15 4.91 13.86
C HIS A 69 3.45 5.15 13.10
N ALA A 70 4.46 5.68 13.80
CA ALA A 70 5.81 5.90 13.28
C ALA A 70 6.82 4.98 14.02
N PRO A 71 7.66 4.22 13.29
CA PRO A 71 7.75 4.16 11.83
C PRO A 71 6.57 3.38 11.20
N PHE A 72 6.13 3.82 10.02
CA PHE A 72 5.01 3.20 9.29
C PHE A 72 5.25 1.72 8.94
N LEU A 73 6.52 1.29 8.89
CA LEU A 73 6.90 -0.11 8.68
C LEU A 73 6.36 -1.06 9.76
N ALA A 74 6.31 -0.60 11.01
CA ALA A 74 5.72 -1.41 12.09
C ALA A 74 4.22 -1.59 11.87
N THR A 75 3.53 -0.53 11.41
CA THR A 75 2.10 -0.60 11.06
C THR A 75 1.84 -1.62 9.95
N THR A 76 2.63 -1.61 8.87
CA THR A 76 2.40 -2.55 7.76
C THR A 76 2.72 -3.99 8.14
N LYS A 77 3.76 -4.22 8.96
CA LYS A 77 4.01 -5.55 9.54
C LYS A 77 2.88 -6.01 10.48
N ALA A 78 2.33 -5.10 11.29
CA ALA A 78 1.20 -5.42 12.16
C ALA A 78 -0.02 -5.91 11.36
N VAL A 79 -0.30 -5.30 10.21
CA VAL A 79 -1.34 -5.80 9.28
C VAL A 79 -1.01 -7.21 8.77
N LEU A 80 0.24 -7.50 8.44
CA LEU A 80 0.66 -8.82 7.98
C LEU A 80 0.56 -9.89 9.07
N VAL A 81 0.79 -9.52 10.33
CA VAL A 81 0.53 -10.40 11.48
C VAL A 81 -0.96 -10.67 11.64
N ASP A 82 -1.79 -9.63 11.58
CA ASP A 82 -3.24 -9.76 11.69
C ASP A 82 -3.84 -10.60 10.55
N LYS A 83 -3.22 -10.58 9.36
CA LYS A 83 -3.56 -11.44 8.21
C LYS A 83 -2.99 -12.87 8.32
N GLY A 84 -2.27 -13.21 9.39
CA GLY A 84 -1.66 -14.53 9.59
C GLY A 84 -0.48 -14.83 8.66
N ILE A 85 0.09 -13.82 8.00
CA ILE A 85 1.23 -13.97 7.08
C ILE A 85 2.55 -13.94 7.86
N PHE A 86 2.67 -13.03 8.83
CA PHE A 86 3.84 -12.92 9.71
C PHE A 86 3.52 -13.44 11.12
N ALA A 87 4.51 -14.05 11.77
CA ALA A 87 4.37 -14.47 13.17
C ALA A 87 4.43 -13.28 14.15
N GLN A 88 5.23 -12.25 13.81
CA GLN A 88 5.44 -11.07 14.63
C GLN A 88 5.77 -9.84 13.77
N ASP A 89 5.53 -8.66 14.32
CA ASP A 89 5.75 -7.36 13.70
C ASP A 89 6.99 -6.64 14.24
N VAL A 90 7.85 -7.37 14.95
CA VAL A 90 9.11 -6.87 15.52
C VAL A 90 9.98 -6.26 14.41
N MET A 91 10.51 -5.08 14.72
CA MET A 91 11.47 -4.37 13.90
C MET A 91 12.87 -4.50 14.49
N THR A 92 13.89 -4.33 13.64
CA THR A 92 15.28 -4.27 14.11
C THR A 92 15.47 -3.00 14.94
N PHE A 93 16.24 -3.10 16.03
CA PHE A 93 16.66 -1.95 16.84
C PHE A 93 17.17 -0.79 15.93
N PRO A 94 16.80 0.48 16.20
CA PRO A 94 16.15 1.00 17.40
C PRO A 94 14.60 0.97 17.37
N PHE A 95 14.00 0.35 16.35
CA PHE A 95 12.55 0.33 16.21
C PHE A 95 11.92 -0.82 16.99
N LEU A 96 10.78 -0.56 17.62
CA LEU A 96 10.00 -1.54 18.38
C LEU A 96 8.86 -2.11 17.52
N SER A 97 8.18 -3.13 18.05
CA SER A 97 6.92 -3.64 17.50
C SER A 97 5.83 -2.56 17.48
N PHE A 98 4.78 -2.79 16.69
CA PHE A 98 3.62 -1.93 16.69
C PHE A 98 2.93 -1.96 18.07
N PRO A 99 2.51 -0.80 18.62
CA PRO A 99 1.96 -0.73 19.96
C PRO A 99 0.59 -1.42 20.05
N GLU A 100 0.43 -2.29 21.04
CA GLU A 100 -0.82 -3.03 21.28
C GLU A 100 -2.02 -2.09 21.48
N SER A 101 -1.80 -0.93 22.11
CA SER A 101 -2.84 0.09 22.31
C SER A 101 -3.45 0.63 21.02
N LYS A 102 -2.77 0.49 19.87
CA LYS A 102 -3.27 0.93 18.55
C LYS A 102 -3.79 -0.21 17.67
N ARG A 103 -3.72 -1.47 18.13
CA ARG A 103 -4.14 -2.64 17.32
C ARG A 103 -5.60 -2.57 16.91
N GLN A 104 -6.48 -2.16 17.82
CA GLN A 104 -7.90 -2.06 17.52
C GLN A 104 -8.21 -0.98 16.47
N GLU A 105 -7.52 0.17 16.54
CA GLU A 105 -7.61 1.23 15.53
C GLU A 105 -7.19 0.72 14.15
N LEU A 106 -6.04 0.05 14.08
CA LEU A 106 -5.52 -0.53 12.84
C LEU A 106 -6.48 -1.55 12.23
N ARG A 107 -7.02 -2.47 13.06
CA ARG A 107 -8.00 -3.46 12.60
C ARG A 107 -9.28 -2.81 12.09
N THR A 108 -9.77 -1.77 12.75
CA THR A 108 -10.96 -1.04 12.31
C THR A 108 -10.71 -0.35 10.96
N PHE A 109 -9.56 0.29 10.79
CA PHE A 109 -9.17 0.93 9.53
C PHE A 109 -9.06 -0.10 8.38
N MET A 110 -8.41 -1.24 8.61
CA MET A 110 -8.21 -2.24 7.56
C MET A 110 -9.50 -2.91 7.05
N LYS A 111 -10.58 -2.93 7.85
CA LYS A 111 -11.89 -3.43 7.43
C LYS A 111 -12.52 -2.60 6.30
N GLU A 112 -12.07 -1.37 6.06
CA GLU A 112 -12.54 -0.56 4.92
C GLU A 112 -12.09 -1.12 3.55
N PHE A 113 -11.13 -2.07 3.54
CA PHE A 113 -10.47 -2.58 2.33
C PHE A 113 -10.64 -4.10 2.12
N GLU A 114 -11.47 -4.75 2.93
CA GLU A 114 -11.85 -6.17 2.81
C GLU A 114 -13.19 -6.32 2.07
#